data_AF-A0A2V3HVY3-F1
#
_entry.id   AF-A0A2V3HVY3-F1
#
_cell.length_a   1.000
_cell.length_b   1.000
_cell.length_c   1.000
_cell.angle_alpha   90.00
_cell.angle_beta   90.00
_cell.angle_gamma   90.00
#
_symmetry.space_group_name_H-M   'P 1'
#
loop_
_entity.id
_entity.type
_entity.pdbx_description
1 polymer ?
#
loop_
_entity_poly.entity_id
_entity_poly.type
_entity_poly.pdbx_seq_one_letter_code
_entity_poly.pdbx_strand_id
1 'polypeptide(L)'
;MVYNIADILSEPEIQANKKLIDEIIINFLPSNHGIKEINLLYNMMRDYPLRPAKGIRSSICLFTSQAFGGTIDDALLTASSLELFQNWILIHDDIEDESELRRGQPVLHRKYTIPLAINAGDSLHGRMWSLLQKNHSLLGTELTLDIINEFIHMLNETTEGQHMELSWSQNNDLNISQEDYLVMCTKKTSWYTCITPFRLGNLIAEKKNINKNKFVEFGTNLGIAFQIRDDILNLTADSKYGKEYAGDII
;
A
#
# COMPACT_ATOMS: atom_id res chain seq x y z
N MET A 1 22.29 -11.97 15.48
CA MET A 1 22.46 -11.06 14.33
C MET A 1 21.19 -10.25 14.21
N VAL A 2 21.21 -8.97 14.58
CA VAL A 2 20.08 -8.07 14.33
C VAL A 2 20.31 -7.53 12.93
N TYR A 3 19.66 -8.15 11.94
CA TYR A 3 19.64 -7.58 10.59
C TYR A 3 18.91 -6.25 10.64
N ASN A 4 19.51 -5.18 10.15
CA ASN A 4 18.78 -3.94 9.96
C ASN A 4 17.77 -4.19 8.84
N ILE A 5 16.52 -3.73 8.99
CA ILE A 5 15.51 -3.87 7.93
C ILE A 5 15.96 -3.16 6.63
N ALA A 6 16.82 -2.15 6.73
CA ALA A 6 17.49 -1.57 5.57
C ALA A 6 18.35 -2.58 4.80
N ASP A 7 18.99 -3.52 5.49
CA ASP A 7 19.86 -4.54 4.90
C ASP A 7 19.01 -5.56 4.12
N ILE A 8 17.87 -5.99 4.69
CA ILE A 8 16.98 -6.95 4.04
C ILE A 8 16.38 -6.36 2.76
N LEU A 9 15.93 -5.11 2.78
CA LEU A 9 15.33 -4.47 1.60
C LEU A 9 16.37 -4.16 0.51
N SER A 10 17.67 -4.20 0.84
CA SER A 10 18.75 -4.04 -0.12
C SER A 10 19.11 -5.33 -0.88
N GLU A 11 18.50 -6.46 -0.51
CA GLU A 11 18.73 -7.74 -1.18
C GLU A 11 18.47 -7.64 -2.69
N PRO A 12 19.38 -8.17 -3.54
CA PRO A 12 19.29 -7.99 -4.99
C PRO A 12 17.98 -8.46 -5.61
N GLU A 13 17.39 -9.53 -5.08
CA GLU A 13 16.12 -10.08 -5.56
C GLU A 13 14.94 -9.13 -5.27
N ILE A 14 14.93 -8.51 -4.09
CA ILE A 14 13.91 -7.51 -3.73
C ILE A 14 14.01 -6.29 -4.64
N GLN A 15 15.23 -5.83 -4.90
CA GLN A 15 15.47 -4.69 -5.80
C GLN A 15 15.06 -5.00 -7.24
N ALA A 16 15.36 -6.21 -7.74
CA ALA A 16 14.96 -6.66 -9.07
C ALA A 16 13.43 -6.74 -9.21
N ASN A 17 12.75 -7.35 -8.23
CA ASN A 17 11.29 -7.43 -8.20
C ASN A 17 10.66 -6.03 -8.13
N LYS A 18 11.19 -5.14 -7.28
CA LYS A 18 10.71 -3.76 -7.17
C LYS A 18 10.82 -3.02 -8.50
N LYS A 19 11.96 -3.15 -9.20
CA LYS A 19 12.15 -2.53 -10.50
C LYS A 19 11.11 -3.01 -11.53
N LEU A 20 10.84 -4.32 -11.55
CA LEU A 20 9.85 -4.90 -12.46
C LEU A 20 8.43 -4.38 -12.17
N ILE A 21 8.06 -4.30 -10.89
CA ILE A 21 6.78 -3.74 -10.46
C ILE A 21 6.67 -2.26 -10.86
N ASP A 22 7.72 -1.47 -10.65
CA ASP A 22 7.75 -0.06 -11.04
C ASP A 22 7.59 0.09 -12.55
N GLU A 23 8.30 -0.71 -13.34
CA GLU A 23 8.17 -0.71 -14.80
C GLU A 23 6.73 -1.06 -15.23
N ILE A 24 6.10 -2.06 -14.62
CA ILE A 24 4.69 -2.42 -14.91
C ILE A 24 3.78 -1.24 -14.62
N ILE A 25 3.89 -0.63 -13.43
CA ILE A 25 3.03 0.48 -13.02
C ILE A 25 3.23 1.68 -13.95
N ILE A 26 4.48 2.08 -14.18
CA ILE A 26 4.83 3.26 -14.98
C ILE A 26 4.45 3.08 -16.45
N ASN A 27 4.56 1.88 -17.01
CA ASN A 27 4.11 1.59 -18.38
C ASN A 27 2.59 1.47 -18.49
N PHE A 28 1.92 1.03 -17.41
CA PHE A 28 0.47 0.91 -17.37
C PHE A 28 -0.24 2.27 -17.22
N LEU A 29 0.30 3.16 -16.39
CA LEU A 29 -0.27 4.47 -16.15
C LEU A 29 -0.14 5.36 -17.39
N PRO A 30 -1.19 6.12 -17.76
CA PRO A 30 -1.11 7.02 -18.89
C PRO A 30 -0.08 8.13 -18.63
N SER A 31 0.63 8.58 -19.67
CA SER A 31 1.77 9.49 -19.53
C SER A 31 1.61 10.82 -20.28
N ASN A 32 0.70 10.91 -21.24
CA ASN A 32 0.49 12.14 -22.00
C ASN A 32 -0.96 12.28 -22.49
N HIS A 33 -1.44 13.51 -22.60
CA HIS A 33 -2.74 13.82 -23.18
C HIS A 33 -2.75 15.20 -23.87
N GLY A 34 -3.52 15.35 -24.96
CA GLY A 34 -3.60 16.62 -25.70
C GLY A 34 -4.35 17.74 -24.97
N ILE A 35 -5.32 17.37 -24.13
CA ILE A 35 -6.00 18.31 -23.20
C ILE A 35 -5.12 18.51 -21.97
N LYS A 36 -4.75 19.78 -21.72
CA LYS A 36 -3.81 20.18 -20.66
C LYS A 36 -4.22 19.71 -19.27
N GLU A 37 -5.49 19.81 -18.93
CA GLU A 37 -6.04 19.47 -17.62
C GLU A 37 -5.96 17.95 -17.38
N ILE A 38 -6.21 17.14 -18.41
CA ILE A 38 -6.07 15.68 -18.33
C ILE A 38 -4.59 15.29 -18.26
N ASN A 39 -3.71 15.99 -18.99
CA ASN A 39 -2.28 15.77 -18.91
C ASN A 39 -1.72 16.05 -17.51
N LEU A 40 -2.22 17.11 -16.86
CA LEU A 40 -1.89 17.41 -15.47
C LEU A 40 -2.31 16.27 -14.54
N LEU A 41 -3.53 15.74 -14.68
CA LEU A 41 -3.98 14.57 -13.92
C LEU A 41 -3.04 13.38 -14.11
N TYR A 42 -2.63 13.08 -15.35
CA TYR A 42 -1.71 11.98 -15.63
C TYR A 42 -0.34 12.18 -14.96
N ASN A 43 0.18 13.41 -14.96
CA ASN A 43 1.41 13.74 -14.24
C ASN A 43 1.25 13.56 -12.72
N MET A 44 0.12 14.01 -12.15
CA MET A 44 -0.17 13.85 -10.71
C MET A 44 -0.30 12.38 -10.31
N MET A 45 -0.97 11.55 -11.11
CA MET A 45 -1.07 10.11 -10.88
C MET A 45 0.29 9.40 -10.88
N ARG A 46 1.25 9.88 -11.69
CA ARG A 46 2.58 9.27 -11.78
C ARG A 46 3.53 9.75 -10.69
N ASP A 47 3.22 10.83 -9.97
CA ASP A 47 4.12 11.44 -9.01
C ASP A 47 4.51 10.45 -7.88
N TYR A 48 3.55 9.84 -7.17
CA TYR A 48 3.84 8.93 -6.06
C TYR A 48 4.50 7.62 -6.51
N PRO A 49 4.02 6.95 -7.58
CA PRO A 49 4.69 5.79 -8.16
C PRO A 49 6.15 6.03 -8.60
N LEU A 50 6.50 7.25 -9.02
CA LEU A 50 7.87 7.59 -9.42
C LEU A 50 8.79 7.90 -8.22
N ARG A 51 8.25 8.07 -7.01
CA ARG A 51 9.07 8.29 -5.81
C ARG A 51 9.69 6.97 -5.33
N PRO A 52 10.96 6.97 -4.88
CA PRO A 52 11.59 5.77 -4.31
C PRO A 52 10.76 5.17 -3.16
N ALA A 53 10.49 3.88 -3.22
CA ALA A 53 9.68 3.16 -2.25
C ALA A 53 10.28 1.79 -1.95
N LYS A 54 9.96 1.25 -0.76
CA LYS A 54 10.53 -0.01 -0.27
C LYS A 54 9.94 -1.28 -0.91
N GLY A 55 8.73 -1.20 -1.51
CA GLY A 55 8.12 -2.35 -2.20
C GLY A 55 7.77 -3.54 -1.30
N ILE A 56 7.51 -3.31 -0.01
CA ILE A 56 7.34 -4.40 0.98
C ILE A 56 6.13 -5.28 0.61
N ARG A 57 5.01 -4.68 0.17
CA ARG A 57 3.75 -5.37 -0.07
C ARG A 57 3.82 -6.25 -1.31
N SER A 58 4.32 -5.69 -2.41
CA SER A 58 4.63 -6.46 -3.61
C SER A 58 5.60 -7.59 -3.31
N SER A 59 6.67 -7.33 -2.57
CA SER A 59 7.65 -8.36 -2.20
C SER A 59 7.02 -9.51 -1.42
N ILE A 60 6.22 -9.22 -0.39
CA ILE A 60 5.50 -10.25 0.38
C ILE A 60 4.63 -11.10 -0.55
N CYS A 61 3.87 -10.49 -1.46
CA CYS A 61 3.01 -11.20 -2.39
C CYS A 61 3.80 -12.13 -3.32
N LEU A 62 4.86 -11.62 -3.95
CA LEU A 62 5.70 -12.37 -4.89
C LEU A 62 6.41 -13.54 -4.21
N PHE A 63 7.08 -13.29 -3.08
CA PHE A 63 7.79 -14.35 -2.35
C PHE A 63 6.84 -15.39 -1.76
N THR A 64 5.66 -14.97 -1.33
CA THR A 64 4.65 -15.94 -0.88
C THR A 64 4.20 -16.81 -2.05
N SER A 65 4.00 -16.24 -3.23
CA SER A 65 3.65 -17.05 -4.41
C SER A 65 4.73 -18.10 -4.71
N GLN A 66 5.99 -17.69 -4.77
CA GLN A 66 7.12 -18.61 -4.97
C GLN A 66 7.23 -19.68 -3.88
N ALA A 67 7.08 -19.30 -2.61
CA ALA A 67 7.16 -20.23 -1.48
C ALA A 67 6.07 -21.32 -1.52
N PHE A 68 4.94 -21.05 -2.16
CA PHE A 68 3.83 -21.98 -2.34
C PHE A 68 3.81 -22.65 -3.73
N GLY A 69 4.89 -22.53 -4.51
CA GLY A 69 5.06 -23.20 -5.80
C GLY A 69 4.49 -22.46 -7.01
N GLY A 70 4.06 -21.20 -6.83
CA GLY A 70 3.70 -20.29 -7.90
C GLY A 70 4.92 -19.63 -8.55
N THR A 71 4.69 -18.84 -9.59
CA THR A 71 5.72 -18.05 -10.26
C THR A 71 5.57 -16.56 -9.92
N ILE A 72 6.67 -15.80 -10.03
CA ILE A 72 6.61 -14.33 -9.92
C ILE A 72 5.64 -13.79 -10.97
N ASP A 73 5.75 -14.26 -12.21
CA ASP A 73 4.95 -13.78 -13.35
C ASP A 73 3.44 -13.87 -13.12
N ASP A 74 2.98 -14.97 -12.52
CA ASP A 74 1.56 -15.17 -12.16
C ASP A 74 1.08 -14.12 -11.14
N ALA A 75 1.96 -13.62 -10.28
CA ALA A 75 1.65 -12.68 -9.20
C ALA A 75 1.96 -11.21 -9.51
N LEU A 76 2.66 -10.91 -10.60
CA LEU A 76 3.15 -9.56 -10.91
C LEU A 76 2.06 -8.50 -11.00
N LEU A 77 0.95 -8.77 -11.68
CA LEU A 77 -0.13 -7.80 -11.84
C LEU A 77 -0.83 -7.52 -10.49
N THR A 78 -1.01 -8.56 -9.69
CA THR A 78 -1.58 -8.45 -8.34
C THR A 78 -0.64 -7.69 -7.40
N ALA A 79 0.65 -8.01 -7.40
CA ALA A 79 1.66 -7.32 -6.61
C ALA A 79 1.81 -5.85 -7.03
N SER A 80 1.73 -5.55 -8.33
CA SER A 80 1.73 -4.18 -8.85
C SER A 80 0.50 -3.41 -8.41
N SER A 81 -0.64 -4.09 -8.32
CA SER A 81 -1.88 -3.50 -7.84
C SER A 81 -1.84 -3.20 -6.34
N LEU A 82 -1.14 -4.00 -5.52
CA LEU A 82 -0.88 -3.67 -4.11
C LEU A 82 -0.05 -2.38 -3.96
N GLU A 83 0.94 -2.17 -4.82
CA GLU A 83 1.71 -0.92 -4.80
C GLU A 83 0.90 0.27 -5.34
N LEU A 84 0.01 0.07 -6.33
CA LEU A 84 -0.95 1.10 -6.72
C LEU A 84 -1.92 1.42 -5.57
N PHE A 85 -2.38 0.41 -4.82
CA PHE A 85 -3.16 0.60 -3.60
C PHE A 85 -2.43 1.53 -2.63
N GLN A 86 -1.17 1.19 -2.33
CA GLN A 86 -0.34 2.00 -1.46
C GLN A 86 -0.20 3.45 -1.96
N ASN A 87 0.01 3.65 -3.26
CA ASN A 87 0.27 4.98 -3.76
C ASN A 87 -0.98 5.87 -3.74
N TRP A 88 -2.17 5.34 -4.05
CA TRP A 88 -3.38 6.17 -4.00
C TRP A 88 -3.80 6.46 -2.56
N ILE A 89 -3.74 5.46 -1.66
CA ILE A 89 -4.17 5.67 -0.28
C ILE A 89 -3.25 6.66 0.43
N LEU A 90 -1.95 6.64 0.11
CA LEU A 90 -1.01 7.64 0.63
C LEU A 90 -1.32 9.07 0.18
N ILE A 91 -1.88 9.27 -1.01
CA ILE A 91 -2.26 10.62 -1.47
C ILE A 91 -3.41 11.16 -0.61
N HIS A 92 -4.37 10.29 -0.24
CA HIS A 92 -5.49 10.65 0.63
C HIS A 92 -5.05 10.80 2.09
N ASP A 93 -4.27 9.86 2.61
CA ASP A 93 -3.60 9.91 3.93
C ASP A 93 -2.82 11.23 4.11
N ASP A 94 -2.03 11.64 3.10
CA ASP A 94 -1.30 12.91 3.15
C ASP A 94 -2.21 14.15 3.23
N ILE A 95 -3.46 14.08 2.75
CA ILE A 95 -4.45 15.16 2.89
C ILE A 95 -5.06 15.12 4.28
N GLU A 96 -5.45 13.93 4.74
CA GLU A 96 -6.07 13.69 6.04
C GLU A 96 -5.15 14.10 7.19
N ASP A 97 -3.86 13.81 7.06
CA ASP A 97 -2.81 14.12 8.04
C ASP A 97 -2.22 15.55 7.87
N GLU A 98 -2.73 16.35 6.92
CA GLU A 98 -2.20 17.65 6.53
C GLU A 98 -0.68 17.68 6.23
N SER A 99 -0.11 16.53 5.88
CA SER A 99 1.34 16.30 5.74
C SER A 99 2.03 17.31 4.82
N GLU A 100 3.28 17.66 5.13
CA GLU A 100 4.09 18.52 4.24
C GLU A 100 4.86 17.71 3.17
N LEU A 101 5.45 16.58 3.60
CA LEU A 101 6.39 15.79 2.80
C LEU A 101 6.03 14.30 2.81
N ARG A 102 6.28 13.65 1.67
CA ARG A 102 6.21 12.20 1.53
C ARG A 102 7.40 11.68 0.72
N ARG A 103 8.18 10.76 1.29
CA ARG A 103 9.38 10.20 0.64
C ARG A 103 10.35 11.30 0.19
N GLY A 104 10.50 12.35 1.01
CA GLY A 104 11.42 13.46 0.77
C GLY A 104 10.99 14.44 -0.33
N GLN A 105 9.73 14.44 -0.73
CA GLN A 105 9.17 15.36 -1.73
C GLN A 105 7.85 15.97 -1.24
N PRO A 106 7.50 17.22 -1.61
CA PRO A 106 6.23 17.83 -1.21
C PRO A 106 5.02 16.99 -1.64
N VAL A 107 4.02 16.86 -0.76
CA VAL A 107 2.80 16.09 -1.08
C VAL A 107 1.94 16.79 -2.14
N LEU A 108 1.06 16.04 -2.82
CA LEU A 108 0.30 16.58 -3.95
C LEU A 108 -0.61 17.75 -3.56
N HIS A 109 -1.26 17.70 -2.40
CA HIS A 109 -2.20 18.74 -1.99
C HIS A 109 -1.51 20.09 -1.70
N ARG A 110 -0.22 20.05 -1.31
CA ARG A 110 0.64 21.23 -1.15
C ARG A 110 1.20 21.74 -2.48
N LYS A 111 1.56 20.84 -3.41
CA LYS A 111 2.05 21.21 -4.76
C LYS A 111 0.96 21.83 -5.64
N TYR A 112 -0.28 21.38 -5.47
CA TYR A 112 -1.42 21.76 -6.28
C TYR A 112 -2.54 22.30 -5.38
N THR A 113 -3.63 21.55 -5.22
CA THR A 113 -4.72 21.85 -4.30
C THR A 113 -5.32 20.55 -3.78
N ILE A 114 -6.04 20.61 -2.67
CA ILE A 114 -6.77 19.45 -2.11
C ILE A 114 -7.72 18.82 -3.16
N PRO A 115 -8.62 19.56 -3.84
CA PRO A 115 -9.53 18.94 -4.82
C PRO A 115 -8.82 18.22 -5.98
N LEU A 116 -7.67 18.74 -6.44
CA LEU A 116 -6.91 18.10 -7.51
C LEU A 116 -6.17 16.86 -7.01
N ALA A 117 -5.64 16.89 -5.78
CA ALA A 117 -4.99 15.74 -5.16
C ALA A 117 -5.98 14.59 -4.91
N ILE A 118 -7.20 14.89 -4.45
CA ILE A 118 -8.29 13.91 -4.31
C ILE A 118 -8.54 13.19 -5.65
N ASN A 119 -8.73 13.96 -6.73
CA ASN A 119 -8.95 13.39 -8.07
C ASN A 119 -7.78 12.52 -8.57
N ALA A 120 -6.53 12.86 -8.21
CA ALA A 120 -5.37 12.05 -8.56
C ALA A 120 -5.37 10.71 -7.80
N GLY A 121 -5.71 10.73 -6.50
CA GLY A 121 -5.92 9.53 -5.69
C GLY A 121 -7.03 8.65 -6.26
N ASP A 122 -8.22 9.22 -6.51
CA ASP A 122 -9.38 8.50 -7.07
C ASP A 122 -9.05 7.87 -8.43
N SER A 123 -8.32 8.60 -9.27
CA SER A 123 -7.90 8.09 -10.58
C SER A 123 -6.92 6.92 -10.44
N LEU A 124 -5.97 6.97 -9.50
CA LEU A 124 -5.09 5.84 -9.21
C LEU A 124 -5.84 4.64 -8.62
N HIS A 125 -6.83 4.89 -7.75
CA HIS A 125 -7.70 3.86 -7.22
C HIS A 125 -8.46 3.14 -8.36
N GLY A 126 -9.00 3.88 -9.33
CA GLY A 126 -9.60 3.28 -10.54
C GLY A 126 -8.60 2.51 -11.42
N ARG A 127 -7.35 3.00 -11.53
CA ARG A 127 -6.28 2.30 -12.27
C ARG A 127 -5.87 1.00 -11.59
N MET A 128 -5.83 0.95 -10.26
CA MET A 128 -5.58 -0.28 -9.50
C MET A 128 -6.57 -1.38 -9.89
N TRP A 129 -7.87 -1.10 -9.86
CA TRP A 129 -8.89 -2.07 -10.29
C TRP A 129 -8.75 -2.47 -11.76
N SER A 130 -8.41 -1.52 -12.62
CA SER A 130 -8.16 -1.80 -14.04
C SER A 130 -6.95 -2.71 -14.25
N LEU A 131 -5.90 -2.60 -13.41
CA LEU A 131 -4.72 -3.47 -13.46
C LEU A 131 -5.05 -4.86 -12.91
N LEU A 132 -5.78 -4.96 -11.80
CA LEU A 132 -6.25 -6.23 -11.25
C LEU A 132 -7.10 -7.02 -12.22
N GLN A 133 -8.01 -6.36 -12.94
CA GLN A 133 -8.87 -7.02 -13.93
C GLN A 133 -8.07 -7.68 -15.07
N LYS A 134 -6.86 -7.20 -15.38
CA LYS A 134 -6.00 -7.83 -16.40
C LYS A 134 -5.54 -9.23 -16.01
N ASN A 135 -5.59 -9.59 -14.72
CA ASN A 135 -5.37 -10.98 -14.29
C ASN A 135 -6.34 -11.95 -14.96
N HIS A 136 -7.51 -11.50 -15.42
CA HIS A 136 -8.48 -12.36 -16.09
C HIS A 136 -7.87 -13.14 -17.25
N SER A 137 -7.00 -12.50 -18.05
CA SER A 137 -6.34 -13.13 -19.20
C SER A 137 -5.25 -14.13 -18.80
N LEU A 138 -4.66 -13.98 -17.61
CA LEU A 138 -3.53 -14.78 -17.13
C LEU A 138 -3.97 -15.92 -16.20
N LEU A 139 -4.87 -15.61 -15.29
CA LEU A 139 -5.28 -16.45 -14.15
C LEU A 139 -6.70 -17.02 -14.32
N GLY A 140 -7.46 -16.54 -15.30
CA GLY A 140 -8.86 -16.91 -15.49
C GLY A 140 -9.83 -16.11 -14.61
N THR A 141 -11.12 -16.21 -14.94
CA THR A 141 -12.18 -15.39 -14.34
C THR A 141 -12.36 -15.63 -12.85
N GLU A 142 -12.48 -16.88 -12.43
CA GLU A 142 -12.80 -17.25 -11.04
C GLU A 142 -11.70 -16.76 -10.08
N LEU A 143 -10.44 -17.08 -10.36
CA LEU A 143 -9.31 -16.66 -9.55
C LEU A 143 -9.14 -15.13 -9.54
N THR A 144 -9.45 -14.45 -10.65
CA THR A 144 -9.42 -12.98 -10.69
C THR A 144 -10.51 -12.37 -9.79
N LEU A 145 -11.70 -12.97 -9.75
CA LEU A 145 -12.77 -12.53 -8.83
C LEU A 145 -12.38 -12.76 -7.37
N ASP A 146 -11.75 -13.89 -7.04
CA ASP A 146 -11.25 -14.14 -5.69
C ASP A 146 -10.19 -13.12 -5.26
N ILE A 147 -9.26 -12.77 -6.15
CA ILE A 147 -8.28 -11.70 -5.91
C ILE A 147 -8.97 -10.36 -5.67
N ILE A 148 -9.96 -10.01 -6.49
CA ILE A 148 -10.73 -8.76 -6.32
C ILE A 148 -11.45 -8.76 -4.97
N ASN A 149 -12.04 -9.88 -4.55
CA ASN A 149 -12.71 -10.01 -3.27
C ASN A 149 -11.74 -9.79 -2.08
N GLU A 150 -10.50 -10.28 -2.17
CA GLU A 150 -9.47 -10.02 -1.17
C GLU A 150 -9.09 -8.53 -1.10
N PHE A 151 -9.00 -7.84 -2.25
CA PHE A 151 -8.76 -6.39 -2.28
C PHE A 151 -9.94 -5.59 -1.72
N ILE A 152 -11.19 -5.98 -1.99
CA ILE A 152 -12.38 -5.32 -1.44
C ILE A 152 -12.38 -5.45 0.09
N HIS A 153 -12.12 -6.65 0.61
CA HIS A 153 -12.05 -6.85 2.05
C HIS A 153 -10.93 -6.03 2.68
N MET A 154 -9.72 -6.06 2.08
CA MET A 154 -8.59 -5.24 2.51
C MET A 154 -8.93 -3.75 2.54
N LEU A 155 -9.58 -3.24 1.49
CA LEU A 155 -9.98 -1.84 1.40
C LEU A 155 -10.92 -1.49 2.56
N ASN A 156 -11.99 -2.26 2.78
CA ASN A 156 -12.96 -2.02 3.85
C ASN A 156 -12.28 -2.00 5.22
N GLU A 157 -11.47 -3.01 5.53
CA GLU A 157 -10.73 -3.10 6.79
C GLU A 157 -9.81 -1.90 7.00
N THR A 158 -9.08 -1.50 5.95
CA THR A 158 -8.13 -0.38 5.99
C THR A 158 -8.86 0.94 6.22
N THR A 159 -9.94 1.19 5.48
CA THR A 159 -10.71 2.44 5.61
C THR A 159 -11.45 2.52 6.94
N GLU A 160 -11.95 1.41 7.47
CA GLU A 160 -12.53 1.37 8.81
C GLU A 160 -11.48 1.70 9.88
N GLY A 161 -10.27 1.15 9.76
CA GLY A 161 -9.15 1.47 10.66
C GLY A 161 -8.72 2.94 10.59
N GLN A 162 -8.57 3.50 9.38
CA GLN A 162 -8.28 4.91 9.18
C GLN A 162 -9.38 5.80 9.77
N HIS A 163 -10.65 5.43 9.56
CA HIS A 163 -11.78 6.18 10.11
C HIS A 163 -11.81 6.16 11.64
N MET A 164 -11.45 5.03 12.28
CA MET A 164 -11.34 4.94 13.74
C MET A 164 -10.33 5.96 14.27
N GLU A 165 -9.12 5.97 13.71
CA GLU A 165 -8.05 6.88 14.12
C GLU A 165 -8.42 8.36 13.92
N LEU A 166 -8.93 8.72 12.74
CA LEU A 166 -9.39 10.08 12.45
C LEU A 166 -10.52 10.52 13.38
N SER A 167 -11.44 9.61 13.73
CA SER A 167 -12.53 9.90 14.65
C SER A 167 -12.03 10.15 16.07
N TRP A 168 -11.01 9.42 16.53
CA TRP A 168 -10.40 9.68 17.83
C TRP A 168 -9.71 11.05 17.85
N SER A 169 -8.92 11.35 16.81
CA SER A 169 -8.23 12.63 16.66
C SER A 169 -9.23 13.80 16.62
N GLN A 170 -10.26 13.73 15.76
CA GLN A 170 -11.26 14.77 15.61
C GLN A 170 -12.02 15.07 16.93
N ASN A 171 -12.29 14.04 17.72
CA ASN A 171 -13.01 14.19 18.99
C ASN A 171 -12.10 14.47 20.19
N ASN A 172 -10.77 14.50 20.00
CA ASN A 172 -9.78 14.51 21.07
C ASN A 172 -10.05 13.43 22.12
N ASP A 173 -10.41 12.22 21.67
CA ASP A 173 -10.72 11.12 22.58
C ASP A 173 -9.43 10.54 23.18
N LEU A 174 -9.24 10.77 24.48
CA LEU A 174 -8.09 10.25 25.23
C LEU A 174 -8.42 8.95 25.98
N ASN A 175 -9.66 8.47 25.91
CA ASN A 175 -10.09 7.24 26.59
C ASN A 175 -9.89 6.00 25.70
N ILE A 176 -8.76 5.92 25.00
CA ILE A 176 -8.43 4.82 24.10
C ILE A 176 -7.62 3.77 24.87
N SER A 177 -8.13 2.54 24.93
CA SER A 177 -7.40 1.44 25.56
C SER A 177 -6.31 0.91 24.63
N GLN A 178 -5.37 0.14 25.19
CA GLN A 178 -4.40 -0.58 24.38
C GLN A 178 -5.06 -1.53 23.37
N GLU A 179 -6.17 -2.17 23.76
CA GLU A 179 -6.89 -3.10 22.87
C GLU A 179 -7.51 -2.36 21.68
N ASP A 180 -8.09 -1.17 21.92
CA ASP A 180 -8.65 -0.33 20.85
C ASP A 180 -7.57 0.04 19.83
N TYR A 181 -6.40 0.46 20.33
CA TYR A 181 -5.24 0.76 19.48
C TYR A 181 -4.80 -0.46 18.65
N LEU A 182 -4.72 -1.66 19.26
CA LEU A 182 -4.33 -2.88 18.53
C LEU A 182 -5.36 -3.26 17.45
N VAL A 183 -6.66 -3.05 17.72
CA VAL A 183 -7.72 -3.23 16.71
C VAL A 183 -7.51 -2.24 15.57
N MET A 184 -7.30 -0.95 15.86
CA MET A 184 -7.02 0.07 14.84
C MET A 184 -5.79 -0.31 14.01
N CYS A 185 -4.66 -0.67 14.62
CA CYS A 185 -3.45 -1.09 13.88
C CYS A 185 -3.70 -2.31 12.99
N THR A 186 -4.49 -3.27 13.48
CA THR A 186 -4.86 -4.47 12.71
C THR A 186 -5.63 -4.07 11.45
N LYS A 187 -6.62 -3.19 11.61
CA LYS A 187 -7.50 -2.70 10.55
C LYS A 187 -6.74 -1.79 9.58
N LYS A 188 -6.22 -0.67 10.08
CA LYS A 188 -5.52 0.37 9.33
C LYS A 188 -4.29 -0.20 8.63
N THR A 189 -3.50 -1.07 9.27
CA THR A 189 -2.15 -1.40 8.78
C THR A 189 -1.93 -2.87 8.46
N SER A 190 -2.33 -3.78 9.35
CA SER A 190 -1.99 -5.21 9.19
C SER A 190 -2.64 -5.85 7.97
N TRP A 191 -3.90 -5.52 7.68
CA TRP A 191 -4.61 -6.07 6.52
C TRP A 191 -3.90 -5.78 5.22
N TYR A 192 -3.67 -4.51 4.91
CA TYR A 192 -3.12 -4.14 3.60
C TYR A 192 -1.59 -4.29 3.52
N THR A 193 -0.88 -4.22 4.66
CA THR A 193 0.59 -4.31 4.67
C THR A 193 1.10 -5.74 4.69
N CYS A 194 0.38 -6.65 5.37
CA CYS A 194 0.86 -8.01 5.60
C CYS A 194 -0.16 -9.08 5.21
N ILE A 195 -1.35 -9.09 5.83
CA ILE A 195 -2.31 -10.21 5.74
C ILE A 195 -2.73 -10.45 4.28
N THR A 196 -3.22 -9.42 3.60
CA THR A 196 -3.70 -9.53 2.22
C THR A 196 -2.57 -9.86 1.24
N PRO A 197 -1.39 -9.20 1.28
CA PRO A 197 -0.24 -9.62 0.48
C PRO A 197 0.13 -11.10 0.60
N PHE A 198 0.18 -11.65 1.83
CA PHE A 198 0.44 -13.08 2.04
C PHE A 198 -0.67 -13.95 1.43
N ARG A 199 -1.94 -13.62 1.71
CA ARG A 199 -3.10 -14.37 1.20
C ARG A 199 -3.14 -14.38 -0.33
N LEU A 200 -2.90 -13.24 -0.97
CA LEU A 200 -2.87 -13.12 -2.43
C LEU A 200 -1.76 -13.97 -3.05
N GLY A 201 -0.55 -13.93 -2.50
CA GLY A 201 0.55 -14.75 -3.01
C GLY A 201 0.23 -16.24 -2.92
N ASN A 202 -0.32 -16.70 -1.80
CA ASN A 202 -0.71 -18.10 -1.61
C ASN A 202 -1.89 -18.51 -2.50
N LEU A 203 -2.91 -17.64 -2.64
CA LEU A 203 -4.07 -17.85 -3.50
C LEU A 203 -3.66 -18.04 -4.97
N ILE A 204 -2.76 -17.19 -5.46
CA ILE A 204 -2.25 -17.25 -6.83
C ILE A 204 -1.42 -18.52 -7.07
N ALA A 205 -0.58 -18.90 -6.10
CA ALA A 205 0.24 -20.10 -6.22
C ALA A 205 -0.58 -21.38 -6.23
N GLU A 206 -1.55 -21.50 -5.33
CA GLU A 206 -2.34 -22.72 -5.19
C GLU A 206 -3.47 -22.83 -6.22
N LYS A 207 -3.88 -21.72 -6.85
CA LYS A 207 -4.96 -21.62 -7.86
C LYS A 207 -6.28 -22.28 -7.42
N LYS A 208 -6.55 -22.27 -6.11
CA LYS A 208 -7.72 -22.90 -5.47
C LYS A 208 -8.05 -22.18 -4.16
N ASN A 209 -9.15 -22.59 -3.53
CA ASN A 209 -9.55 -22.06 -2.23
C ASN A 209 -8.49 -22.35 -1.16
N ILE A 210 -7.91 -21.28 -0.60
CA ILE A 210 -6.89 -21.35 0.44
C ILE A 210 -7.53 -21.30 1.83
N ASN A 211 -6.81 -21.79 2.85
CA ASN A 211 -7.18 -21.50 4.23
C ASN A 211 -6.97 -20.02 4.52
N LYS A 212 -8.07 -19.25 4.48
CA LYS A 212 -8.08 -17.80 4.71
C LYS A 212 -7.47 -17.38 6.07
N ASN A 213 -7.45 -18.28 7.06
CA ASN A 213 -6.91 -18.00 8.39
C ASN A 213 -5.39 -18.21 8.49
N LYS A 214 -4.76 -18.83 7.49
CA LYS A 214 -3.34 -19.25 7.53
C LYS A 214 -2.36 -18.11 7.84
N PHE A 215 -2.67 -16.90 7.36
CA PHE A 215 -1.80 -15.73 7.52
C PHE A 215 -2.39 -14.65 8.42
N VAL A 216 -3.57 -14.86 9.02
CA VAL A 216 -4.24 -13.83 9.81
C VAL A 216 -3.41 -13.52 11.04
N GLU A 217 -3.14 -14.51 11.90
CA GLU A 217 -2.37 -14.28 13.13
C GLU A 217 -0.95 -13.73 12.85
N PHE A 218 -0.23 -14.35 11.93
CA PHE A 218 1.12 -13.91 11.56
C PHE A 218 1.13 -12.51 10.96
N GLY A 219 0.22 -12.24 10.00
CA GLY A 219 0.12 -10.94 9.35
C GLY A 219 -0.36 -9.84 10.29
N THR A 220 -1.27 -10.15 11.23
CA THR A 220 -1.69 -9.23 12.30
C THR A 220 -0.51 -8.81 13.15
N ASN A 221 0.25 -9.77 13.69
CA ASN A 221 1.38 -9.48 14.56
C ASN A 221 2.49 -8.69 13.84
N LEU A 222 2.81 -9.07 12.59
CA LEU A 222 3.82 -8.36 11.80
C LEU A 222 3.37 -6.94 11.44
N GLY A 223 2.10 -6.75 11.09
CA GLY A 223 1.55 -5.45 10.75
C GLY A 223 1.45 -4.50 11.95
N ILE A 224 1.06 -5.01 13.12
CA ILE A 224 1.08 -4.24 14.37
C ILE A 224 2.51 -3.81 14.71
N ALA A 225 3.48 -4.73 14.61
CA ALA A 225 4.88 -4.40 14.83
C ALA A 225 5.42 -3.37 13.82
N PHE A 226 4.93 -3.43 12.57
CA PHE A 226 5.24 -2.42 11.55
C PHE A 226 4.70 -1.04 11.93
N GLN A 227 3.43 -0.95 12.37
CA GLN A 227 2.81 0.31 12.79
C GLN A 227 3.53 0.92 13.99
N ILE A 228 3.71 0.16 15.07
CA ILE A 228 4.40 0.63 16.28
C ILE A 228 5.80 1.17 15.94
N ARG A 229 6.50 0.52 15.01
CA ARG A 229 7.79 1.02 14.54
C ARG A 229 7.67 2.33 13.76
N ASP A 230 6.66 2.49 12.90
CA ASP A 230 6.43 3.73 12.15
C ASP A 230 6.17 4.89 13.12
N ASP A 231 5.37 4.68 14.15
CA ASP A 231 5.06 5.67 15.19
C ASP A 231 6.31 6.04 16.01
N ILE A 232 7.10 5.05 16.44
CA ILE A 232 8.37 5.31 17.14
C ILE A 232 9.32 6.11 16.25
N LEU A 233 9.41 5.79 14.95
CA LEU A 233 10.26 6.51 14.02
C LEU A 233 9.75 7.93 13.78
N ASN A 234 8.44 8.17 13.75
CA ASN A 234 7.85 9.51 13.68
C ASN A 234 8.33 10.41 14.84
N LEU A 235 8.48 9.83 16.04
CA LEU A 235 8.91 10.53 17.25
C LEU A 235 10.43 10.63 17.43
N THR A 236 11.23 9.84 16.72
CA THR A 236 12.67 9.71 17.01
C THR A 236 13.59 9.96 15.83
N ALA A 237 13.06 9.99 14.60
CA ALA A 237 13.89 10.08 13.42
C ALA A 237 14.30 11.54 13.13
N ASP A 238 15.59 11.74 12.84
CA ASP A 238 16.11 12.98 12.26
C ASP A 238 15.43 13.29 10.91
N SER A 239 15.64 14.52 10.39
CA SER A 239 15.18 15.04 9.08
C SER A 239 15.31 14.11 7.84
N LYS A 240 16.00 12.97 7.95
CA LYS A 240 16.11 11.90 6.95
C LYS A 240 14.92 10.94 6.88
N TYR A 241 13.92 11.03 7.77
CA TYR A 241 12.76 10.13 7.77
C TYR A 241 11.84 10.30 6.56
N GLY A 242 11.87 11.46 5.92
CA GLY A 242 11.11 11.73 4.69
C GLY A 242 9.60 11.96 4.89
N LYS A 243 9.14 11.93 6.15
CA LYS A 243 7.92 12.55 6.71
C LYS A 243 8.35 13.65 7.71
N GLU A 244 7.41 14.50 8.11
CA GLU A 244 7.62 15.51 9.17
C GLU A 244 7.81 14.84 10.55
N TYR A 245 8.62 15.46 11.41
CA TYR A 245 8.89 14.98 12.77
C TYR A 245 7.71 15.31 13.70
N ALA A 246 7.27 14.33 14.50
CA ALA A 246 6.19 14.47 15.46
C ALA A 246 4.84 14.95 14.88
N GLY A 247 4.58 14.67 13.59
CA GLY A 247 3.29 14.96 12.96
C GLY A 247 2.11 14.30 13.69
N ASP A 248 2.35 13.19 14.39
CA ASP A 248 1.33 12.45 15.13
C ASP A 248 0.94 13.10 16.49
N ILE A 249 1.61 14.20 16.89
CA ILE A 249 1.40 14.90 18.18
C ILE A 249 0.77 16.31 18.02
N ILE A 250 0.81 16.87 16.81
CA ILE A 250 0.44 18.28 16.55
C ILE A 250 -1.07 18.44 16.38
#